data_AF-A0A436B8J0-F1
#
_entry.id   AF-A0A436B8J0-F1
#
_cell.length_a   1.000
_cell.length_b   1.000
_cell.length_c   1.000
_cell.angle_alpha   90.00
_cell.angle_beta   90.00
_cell.angle_gamma   90.00
#
_symmetry.space_group_name_H-M   'P 1'
#
loop_
_entity.id
_entity.type
_entity.pdbx_description
1 polymer ?
#
loop_
_entity_poly.entity_id
_entity_poly.type
_entity_poly.pdbx_seq_one_letter_code
_entity_poly.pdbx_strand_id
1 'polypeptide(L)'
;MTVGRTLLKSLLAAALLAAGLQAARADEWRTTSSLIGESKYGANFQHYDYVNPNAPKGGTLNSVVPGTFDSFNPYVVQGSPAAGLVGFGGGLLYDTLMEQATDEGSTSHPLIADAYKYPDDYSSATYRLDPRAKWHDGQPITVDDVIWSFQVLKANSPQYSRYFENVTDAVAISDREVEFHFNQKGNRELPKIIGDLAVLPKHWWEGADANGKKRDVTKPTLEIPLGSA
;
A
#
# COMPACT_ATOMS: atom_id res chain seq x y z
N MET A 1 -37.21 -36.01 29.54
CA MET A 1 -35.94 -35.98 28.77
C MET A 1 -36.00 -35.17 27.47
N THR A 2 -37.01 -34.33 27.25
CA THR A 2 -37.22 -33.63 25.95
C THR A 2 -36.61 -32.23 25.90
N VAL A 3 -36.29 -31.63 27.05
CA VAL A 3 -35.79 -30.25 27.17
C VAL A 3 -34.35 -30.10 26.62
N GLY A 4 -33.50 -31.12 26.77
CA GLY A 4 -32.10 -31.05 26.32
C GLY A 4 -31.91 -31.03 24.80
N ARG A 5 -32.84 -31.60 24.01
CA ARG A 5 -32.73 -31.65 22.54
C ARG A 5 -33.11 -30.33 21.87
N THR A 6 -33.99 -29.53 22.48
CA THR A 6 -34.38 -28.22 21.96
C THR A 6 -33.31 -27.18 22.25
N LEU A 7 -32.71 -27.19 23.45
CA LEU A 7 -31.58 -26.32 23.81
C LEU A 7 -30.34 -26.57 22.96
N LEU A 8 -30.01 -27.83 22.63
CA LEU A 8 -28.88 -28.14 21.74
C LEU A 8 -29.08 -27.63 20.32
N LYS A 9 -30.31 -27.71 19.77
CA LYS A 9 -30.61 -27.21 18.42
C LYS A 9 -30.56 -25.69 18.34
N SER A 10 -31.00 -24.99 19.38
CA SER A 10 -30.93 -23.52 19.46
C SER A 10 -29.49 -23.01 19.60
N LEU A 11 -28.66 -23.70 20.38
CA LEU A 11 -27.22 -23.38 20.50
C LEU A 11 -26.46 -23.63 19.19
N LEU A 12 -26.77 -24.72 18.48
CA LEU A 12 -26.15 -25.03 17.19
C LEU A 12 -26.56 -24.02 16.10
N ALA A 13 -27.82 -23.60 16.08
CA ALA A 13 -28.30 -22.57 15.14
C ALA A 13 -27.67 -21.20 15.42
N ALA A 14 -27.52 -20.80 16.68
CA ALA A 14 -26.85 -19.56 17.06
C ALA A 14 -25.35 -19.56 16.72
N ALA A 15 -24.67 -20.70 16.91
CA ALA A 15 -23.26 -20.87 16.54
C ALA A 15 -23.05 -20.81 15.02
N LEU A 16 -23.95 -21.43 14.23
CA LEU A 16 -23.91 -21.36 12.77
C LEU A 16 -24.19 -19.95 12.24
N LEU A 17 -25.12 -19.22 12.87
CA LEU A 17 -25.41 -17.83 12.49
C LEU A 17 -24.23 -16.91 12.81
N ALA A 18 -23.62 -17.06 13.99
CA ALA A 18 -22.44 -16.30 14.39
C ALA A 18 -21.22 -16.58 13.50
N ALA A 19 -20.98 -17.85 13.14
CA ALA A 19 -19.92 -18.22 12.21
C ALA A 19 -20.16 -17.68 10.79
N GLY A 20 -21.42 -17.66 10.32
CA GLY A 20 -21.77 -17.08 9.02
C GLY A 20 -21.58 -15.56 8.96
N LEU A 21 -21.94 -14.85 10.03
CA LEU A 21 -21.71 -13.40 10.17
C LEU A 21 -20.22 -13.04 10.25
N GLN A 22 -19.40 -13.87 10.89
CA GLN A 22 -17.94 -13.71 10.96
C GLN A 22 -17.27 -13.90 9.59
N ALA A 23 -17.61 -14.99 8.89
CA ALA A 23 -17.09 -15.23 7.54
C ALA A 23 -17.43 -14.08 6.56
N ALA A 24 -18.63 -13.49 6.68
CA ALA A 24 -19.05 -12.39 5.83
C ALA A 24 -18.23 -11.09 6.04
N ARG A 25 -17.70 -10.84 7.24
CA ARG A 25 -16.90 -9.63 7.55
C ARG A 25 -15.44 -9.71 7.11
N ALA A 26 -14.89 -10.92 7.04
CA ALA A 26 -13.56 -11.17 6.49
C ALA A 26 -13.48 -10.87 4.98
N ASP A 27 -14.59 -11.05 4.27
CA ASP A 27 -14.69 -10.79 2.82
C ASP A 27 -15.15 -9.38 2.44
N GLU A 28 -15.39 -8.51 3.43
CA GLU A 28 -15.84 -7.14 3.18
C GLU A 28 -14.69 -6.24 2.69
N TRP A 29 -14.83 -5.70 1.48
CA TRP A 29 -13.90 -4.71 0.95
C TRP A 29 -14.08 -3.36 1.63
N ARG A 30 -12.96 -2.78 2.06
CA ARG A 30 -12.86 -1.48 2.71
C ARG A 30 -12.09 -0.54 1.81
N THR A 31 -12.62 0.67 1.59
CA THR A 31 -11.94 1.71 0.79
C THR A 31 -11.20 2.72 1.67
N THR A 32 -11.56 2.82 2.95
CA THR A 32 -10.91 3.68 3.93
C THR A 32 -10.33 2.82 5.03
N SER A 33 -9.07 3.08 5.38
CA SER A 33 -8.38 2.45 6.50
C SER A 33 -8.29 3.43 7.66
N SER A 34 -8.73 3.04 8.87
CA SER A 34 -8.53 3.85 10.07
C SER A 34 -8.39 3.00 11.34
N LEU A 35 -7.47 3.38 12.22
CA LEU A 35 -7.31 2.73 13.54
C LEU A 35 -8.11 3.41 14.67
N ILE A 36 -8.50 4.67 14.48
CA ILE A 36 -9.08 5.51 15.53
C ILE A 36 -10.60 5.48 15.50
N GLY A 37 -11.21 5.50 14.31
CA GLY A 37 -12.66 5.52 14.14
C GLY A 37 -13.09 5.62 12.69
N GLU A 38 -14.35 5.96 12.45
CA GLU A 38 -14.83 6.25 11.10
C GLU A 38 -14.22 7.57 10.61
N SER A 39 -13.77 7.58 9.36
CA SER A 39 -13.26 8.80 8.71
C SER A 39 -14.38 9.79 8.44
N LYS A 40 -14.08 11.09 8.53
CA LYS A 40 -15.05 12.15 8.20
C LYS A 40 -15.38 12.22 6.70
N TYR A 41 -14.55 11.63 5.84
CA TYR A 41 -14.73 11.67 4.39
C TYR A 41 -15.81 10.71 3.86
N GLY A 42 -16.28 9.77 4.71
CA GLY A 42 -17.37 8.85 4.39
C GLY A 42 -17.10 7.95 3.18
N ALA A 43 -18.13 7.21 2.73
CA ALA A 43 -18.01 6.27 1.61
C ALA A 43 -17.99 6.94 0.22
N ASN A 44 -18.45 8.19 0.11
CA ASN A 44 -18.53 8.93 -1.15
C ASN A 44 -17.40 9.96 -1.31
N PHE A 45 -16.26 9.74 -0.66
CA PHE A 45 -15.08 10.60 -0.72
C PHE A 45 -14.70 10.99 -2.17
N GLN A 46 -14.57 12.30 -2.42
CA GLN A 46 -14.19 12.84 -3.75
C GLN A 46 -12.84 13.58 -3.70
N HIS A 47 -12.58 14.29 -2.61
CA HIS A 47 -11.35 15.02 -2.37
C HIS A 47 -11.23 15.32 -0.88
N TYR A 48 -9.99 15.53 -0.41
CA TYR A 48 -9.73 15.99 0.94
C TYR A 48 -10.26 17.42 1.16
N ASP A 49 -10.63 17.76 2.40
CA ASP A 49 -11.18 19.09 2.75
C ASP A 49 -10.12 20.20 2.62
N TYR A 50 -8.85 19.84 2.79
CA TYR A 50 -7.71 20.73 2.62
C TYR A 50 -7.27 20.91 1.16
N VAL A 51 -7.96 20.27 0.21
CA VAL A 51 -7.69 20.39 -1.22
C VAL A 51 -8.69 21.35 -1.86
N ASN A 52 -8.19 22.31 -2.65
CA ASN A 52 -9.02 23.12 -3.53
C ASN A 52 -9.27 22.35 -4.85
N PRO A 53 -10.48 21.78 -5.10
CA PRO A 53 -10.76 21.05 -6.34
C PRO A 53 -10.71 21.95 -7.58
N ASN A 54 -10.86 23.27 -7.40
CA ASN A 54 -10.81 24.27 -8.47
C ASN A 54 -9.43 24.95 -8.57
N ALA A 55 -8.36 24.32 -8.06
CA ALA A 55 -7.02 24.86 -8.15
C ALA A 55 -6.62 25.09 -9.63
N PRO A 56 -6.14 26.30 -10.00
CA PRO A 56 -5.64 26.57 -11.34
C PRO A 56 -4.55 25.58 -11.73
N LYS A 57 -4.59 25.09 -12.97
CA LYS A 57 -3.59 24.15 -13.50
C LYS A 57 -2.54 24.91 -14.30
N GLY A 58 -1.26 24.64 -14.01
CA GLY A 58 -0.11 25.25 -14.66
C GLY A 58 0.75 26.12 -13.72
N GLY A 59 1.81 26.69 -14.28
CA GLY A 59 2.83 27.45 -13.54
C GLY A 59 4.03 26.60 -13.12
N THR A 60 4.99 27.23 -12.43
CA THR A 60 6.22 26.59 -11.97
C THR A 60 6.47 26.93 -10.50
N LEU A 61 6.58 25.89 -9.67
CA LEU A 61 7.04 26.02 -8.29
C LEU A 61 8.57 25.95 -8.28
N ASN A 62 9.22 27.03 -7.84
CA ASN A 62 10.66 27.03 -7.57
C ASN A 62 10.87 26.90 -6.06
N SER A 63 11.46 25.78 -5.63
CA SER A 63 11.73 25.50 -4.21
C SER A 63 13.24 25.40 -3.97
N VAL A 64 13.69 25.86 -2.81
CA VAL A 64 15.09 25.79 -2.40
C VAL A 64 15.22 24.79 -1.26
N VAL A 65 16.10 23.81 -1.42
CA VAL A 65 16.44 22.83 -0.37
C VAL A 65 17.94 22.92 -0.09
N PRO A 66 18.37 23.15 1.16
CA PRO A 66 19.79 23.18 1.51
C PRO A 66 20.47 21.83 1.26
N GLY A 67 21.69 21.84 0.72
CA GLY A 67 22.50 20.64 0.48
C GLY A 67 22.73 20.33 -1.00
N THR A 68 23.06 19.08 -1.30
CA THR A 68 23.23 18.54 -2.65
C THR A 68 22.64 17.13 -2.71
N PHE A 69 22.48 16.59 -3.91
CA PHE A 69 22.10 15.20 -4.14
C PHE A 69 23.09 14.53 -5.09
N ASP A 70 23.14 13.20 -5.03
CA ASP A 70 23.90 12.36 -5.97
C ASP A 70 23.12 11.09 -6.38
N SER A 71 21.84 11.01 -6.02
CA SER A 71 20.96 9.88 -6.33
C SER A 71 19.50 10.30 -6.60
N PHE A 72 18.88 9.64 -7.58
CA PHE A 72 17.43 9.58 -7.79
C PHE A 72 16.81 8.27 -7.27
N ASN A 73 17.60 7.40 -6.65
CA ASN A 73 17.10 6.26 -5.89
C ASN A 73 17.03 6.65 -4.40
N PRO A 74 15.83 6.88 -3.83
CA PRO A 74 15.71 7.28 -2.43
C PRO A 74 15.69 6.11 -1.46
N TYR A 75 15.64 4.87 -1.94
CA TYR A 75 15.40 3.68 -1.10
C TYR A 75 16.66 2.92 -0.70
N VAL A 76 17.84 3.46 -1.02
CA VAL A 76 19.15 2.87 -0.69
C VAL A 76 19.86 3.70 0.38
N VAL A 77 20.71 3.03 1.16
CA VAL A 77 21.52 3.70 2.21
C VAL A 77 22.63 4.56 1.60
N GLN A 78 23.11 4.19 0.40
CA GLN A 78 24.18 4.90 -0.29
C GLN A 78 23.62 6.09 -1.08
N GLY A 79 24.31 7.21 -1.03
CA GLY A 79 23.93 8.44 -1.73
C GLY A 79 22.94 9.31 -0.96
N SER A 80 22.74 10.52 -1.47
CA SER A 80 21.78 11.50 -0.97
C SER A 80 20.69 11.72 -2.01
N PRO A 81 19.40 11.44 -1.70
CA PRO A 81 18.31 11.60 -2.64
C PRO A 81 18.08 13.06 -3.02
N ALA A 82 17.64 13.29 -4.26
CA ALA A 82 17.18 14.59 -4.70
C ALA A 82 15.94 15.07 -3.93
N ALA A 83 15.76 16.38 -3.82
CA ALA A 83 14.60 16.98 -3.19
C ALA A 83 13.29 16.47 -3.82
N GLY A 84 12.31 16.13 -2.97
CA GLY A 84 11.03 15.55 -3.40
C GLY A 84 11.03 14.02 -3.52
N LEU A 85 12.20 13.39 -3.47
CA LEU A 85 12.33 11.93 -3.35
C LEU A 85 12.54 11.57 -1.88
N VAL A 86 11.68 10.73 -1.34
CA VAL A 86 11.67 10.37 0.09
C VAL A 86 11.99 8.89 0.26
N GLY A 87 12.79 8.56 1.28
CA GLY A 87 13.26 7.19 1.50
C GLY A 87 12.22 6.23 2.07
N PHE A 88 10.99 6.70 2.31
CA PHE A 88 9.86 5.91 2.76
C PHE A 88 8.55 6.50 2.23
N GLY A 89 7.66 5.66 1.72
CA GLY A 89 6.50 6.10 0.94
C GLY A 89 6.89 6.58 -0.46
N GLY A 90 5.98 7.31 -1.09
CA GLY A 90 6.00 7.60 -2.52
C GLY A 90 6.70 8.90 -2.96
N GLY A 91 6.72 9.92 -2.10
CA GLY A 91 7.29 11.23 -2.45
C GLY A 91 6.60 11.86 -3.66
N LEU A 92 7.37 12.52 -4.52
CA LEU A 92 6.85 13.11 -5.77
C LEU A 92 6.95 12.18 -6.99
N LEU A 93 7.50 10.98 -6.84
CA LEU A 93 7.83 10.11 -7.98
C LEU A 93 7.01 8.83 -8.02
N TYR A 94 6.78 8.22 -6.86
CA TYR A 94 6.06 6.95 -6.73
C TYR A 94 4.78 7.16 -5.94
N ASP A 95 3.79 6.32 -6.19
CA ASP A 95 2.60 6.23 -5.33
C ASP A 95 2.73 5.06 -4.35
N THR A 96 2.02 5.16 -3.24
CA THR A 96 1.81 4.06 -2.28
C THR A 96 0.54 3.27 -2.60
N LEU A 97 0.33 2.13 -1.94
CA LEU A 97 -0.92 1.38 -2.07
C LEU A 97 -2.15 2.21 -1.64
N MET A 98 -2.02 3.01 -0.58
CA MET A 98 -3.04 3.93 -0.09
C MET A 98 -2.41 5.27 0.30
N GLU A 99 -3.17 6.35 0.17
CA GLU A 99 -2.75 7.70 0.53
C GLU A 99 -3.13 8.02 1.98
N GLN A 100 -2.22 8.56 2.78
CA GLN A 100 -2.54 8.98 4.15
C GLN A 100 -3.23 10.35 4.17
N ALA A 101 -4.32 10.47 4.92
CA ALA A 101 -4.94 11.75 5.20
C ALA A 101 -4.03 12.58 6.11
N THR A 102 -3.75 13.83 5.75
CA THR A 102 -2.89 14.71 6.57
C THR A 102 -3.66 15.42 7.70
N ASP A 103 -5.00 15.33 7.69
CA ASP A 103 -5.89 15.96 8.65
C ASP A 103 -6.69 14.97 9.50
N GLU A 104 -6.41 13.67 9.37
CA GLU A 104 -6.96 12.61 10.21
C GLU A 104 -5.86 11.66 10.69
N GLY A 105 -5.80 11.44 11.99
CA GLY A 105 -4.82 10.52 12.58
C GLY A 105 -5.08 9.08 12.14
N SER A 106 -4.05 8.43 11.59
CA SER A 106 -4.09 7.03 11.19
C SER A 106 -5.24 6.70 10.23
N THR A 107 -5.58 7.62 9.32
CA THR A 107 -6.56 7.39 8.26
C THR A 107 -5.86 7.36 6.89
N SER A 108 -6.24 6.41 6.03
CA SER A 108 -5.77 6.31 4.65
C SER A 108 -6.91 6.00 3.68
N HIS A 109 -6.81 6.52 2.46
CA HIS A 109 -7.79 6.38 1.37
C HIS A 109 -7.17 5.75 0.12
N PRO A 110 -7.98 5.34 -0.87
CA PRO A 110 -7.48 4.65 -2.05
C PRO A 110 -6.44 5.45 -2.83
N LEU A 111 -5.41 4.77 -3.35
CA LEU A 111 -4.43 5.32 -4.29
C LEU A 111 -4.15 4.30 -5.40
N ILE A 112 -3.05 3.54 -5.34
CA ILE A 112 -2.85 2.41 -6.27
C ILE A 112 -3.87 1.30 -6.02
N ALA A 113 -4.19 1.03 -4.75
CA ALA A 113 -5.24 0.09 -4.38
C ALA A 113 -6.58 0.80 -4.20
N ASP A 114 -7.64 0.25 -4.81
CA ASP A 114 -9.00 0.79 -4.69
C ASP A 114 -9.69 0.34 -3.39
N ALA A 115 -9.26 -0.79 -2.84
CA ALA A 115 -9.80 -1.36 -1.61
C ALA A 115 -8.84 -2.39 -1.00
N TYR A 116 -9.08 -2.69 0.27
CA TYR A 116 -8.39 -3.75 1.00
C TYR A 116 -9.37 -4.53 1.89
N LYS A 117 -9.01 -5.75 2.27
CA LYS A 117 -9.74 -6.57 3.24
C LYS A 117 -8.78 -7.37 4.11
N TYR A 118 -9.25 -7.84 5.25
CA TYR A 118 -8.48 -8.67 6.17
C TYR A 118 -9.44 -9.57 6.97
N PRO A 119 -8.99 -10.76 7.42
CA PRO A 119 -9.77 -11.63 8.27
C PRO A 119 -9.94 -11.04 9.68
N ASP A 120 -10.95 -11.54 10.42
CA ASP A 120 -11.27 -11.07 11.79
C ASP A 120 -10.09 -11.17 12.78
N ASP A 121 -9.15 -12.08 12.52
CA ASP A 121 -7.96 -12.27 13.34
C ASP A 121 -6.74 -11.43 12.90
N TYR A 122 -6.91 -10.59 11.87
CA TYR A 122 -5.86 -9.73 11.32
C TYR A 122 -4.58 -10.48 10.93
N SER A 123 -4.69 -11.74 10.48
CA SER A 123 -3.54 -12.57 10.12
C SER A 123 -3.00 -12.34 8.70
N SER A 124 -3.78 -11.68 7.85
CA SER A 124 -3.39 -11.27 6.50
C SER A 124 -4.06 -9.96 6.11
N ALA A 125 -3.65 -9.39 4.97
CA ALA A 125 -4.40 -8.34 4.30
C ALA A 125 -4.34 -8.54 2.78
N THR A 126 -5.49 -8.50 2.13
CA THR A 126 -5.59 -8.50 0.67
C THR A 126 -5.84 -7.08 0.18
N TYR A 127 -5.04 -6.63 -0.78
CA TYR A 127 -5.19 -5.35 -1.47
C TYR A 127 -5.60 -5.59 -2.92
N ARG A 128 -6.60 -4.84 -3.40
CA ARG A 128 -7.04 -4.87 -4.80
C ARG A 128 -6.58 -3.63 -5.53
N LEU A 129 -5.86 -3.81 -6.63
CA LEU A 129 -5.31 -2.75 -7.46
C LEU A 129 -6.40 -2.11 -8.33
N ASP A 130 -6.38 -0.78 -8.41
CA ASP A 130 -7.24 -0.02 -9.33
C ASP A 130 -6.80 -0.31 -10.78
N PRO A 131 -7.71 -0.79 -11.67
CA PRO A 131 -7.35 -1.06 -13.07
C PRO A 131 -6.90 0.18 -13.87
N ARG A 132 -7.08 1.38 -13.32
CA ARG A 132 -6.65 2.64 -13.92
C ARG A 132 -5.23 3.02 -13.50
N ALA A 133 -4.65 2.39 -12.49
CA ALA A 133 -3.31 2.66 -12.01
C ALA A 133 -2.27 2.34 -13.10
N LYS A 134 -1.46 3.34 -13.46
CA LYS A 134 -0.50 3.26 -14.55
C LYS A 134 0.80 3.97 -14.19
N TRP A 135 1.88 3.47 -14.75
CA TRP A 135 3.17 4.17 -14.77
C TRP A 135 3.14 5.32 -15.78
N HIS A 136 4.10 6.24 -15.68
CA HIS A 136 4.23 7.37 -16.62
C HIS A 136 4.49 6.95 -18.08
N ASP A 137 4.93 5.72 -18.32
CA ASP A 137 5.09 5.14 -19.66
C ASP A 137 3.80 4.52 -20.21
N GLY A 138 2.71 4.55 -19.43
CA GLY A 138 1.39 4.05 -19.79
C GLY A 138 1.15 2.57 -19.50
N GLN A 139 2.17 1.82 -19.05
CA GLN A 139 1.99 0.42 -18.61
C GLN A 139 1.13 0.36 -17.35
N PRO A 140 0.29 -0.67 -17.19
CA PRO A 140 -0.49 -0.86 -15.96
C PRO A 140 0.42 -1.17 -14.77
N ILE A 141 0.04 -0.71 -13.58
CA ILE A 141 0.63 -1.19 -12.32
C ILE A 141 0.05 -2.57 -12.01
N THR A 142 0.92 -3.54 -11.73
CA THR A 142 0.55 -4.96 -11.57
C THR A 142 0.80 -5.51 -10.16
N VAL A 143 0.21 -6.66 -9.84
CA VAL A 143 0.52 -7.39 -8.60
C VAL A 143 2.00 -7.78 -8.51
N ASP A 144 2.64 -8.03 -9.65
CA ASP A 144 4.08 -8.34 -9.73
C ASP A 144 4.95 -7.14 -9.32
N ASP A 145 4.55 -5.93 -9.70
CA ASP A 145 5.23 -4.70 -9.26
C ASP A 145 5.13 -4.56 -7.73
N VAL A 146 3.96 -4.80 -7.16
CA VAL A 146 3.73 -4.68 -5.71
C VAL A 146 4.55 -5.70 -4.92
N ILE A 147 4.50 -6.98 -5.32
CA ILE A 147 5.25 -8.06 -4.66
C ILE A 147 6.76 -7.81 -4.76
N TRP A 148 7.24 -7.43 -5.96
CA TRP A 148 8.64 -7.11 -6.17
C TRP A 148 9.09 -5.92 -5.33
N SER A 149 8.28 -4.85 -5.28
CA SER A 149 8.55 -3.66 -4.47
C SER A 149 8.67 -4.00 -2.99
N PHE A 150 7.72 -4.77 -2.46
CA PHE A 150 7.77 -5.25 -1.08
C PHE A 150 9.07 -6.00 -0.79
N GLN A 151 9.42 -6.98 -1.63
CA GLN A 151 10.63 -7.79 -1.45
C GLN A 151 11.90 -6.96 -1.54
N VAL A 152 12.03 -6.13 -2.58
CA VAL A 152 13.25 -5.37 -2.85
C VAL A 152 13.47 -4.28 -1.80
N LEU A 153 12.42 -3.59 -1.37
CA LEU A 153 12.51 -2.54 -0.36
C LEU A 153 12.82 -3.15 1.01
N LYS A 154 12.15 -4.25 1.38
CA LYS A 154 12.43 -4.95 2.64
C LYS A 154 13.86 -5.50 2.70
N ALA A 155 14.41 -5.96 1.57
CA ALA A 155 15.77 -6.48 1.50
C ALA A 155 16.86 -5.39 1.55
N ASN A 156 16.59 -4.19 1.03
CA ASN A 156 17.63 -3.19 0.77
C ASN A 156 17.51 -1.90 1.59
N SER A 157 16.34 -1.62 2.18
CA SER A 157 16.13 -0.46 3.05
C SER A 157 15.93 -0.89 4.50
N PRO A 158 16.83 -0.48 5.44
CA PRO A 158 16.64 -0.75 6.87
C PRO A 158 15.32 -0.23 7.43
N GLN A 159 14.81 0.88 6.87
CA GLN A 159 13.52 1.44 7.29
C GLN A 159 12.37 0.52 6.91
N TYR A 160 12.30 0.05 5.65
CA TYR A 160 11.29 -0.91 5.20
C TYR A 160 11.44 -2.26 5.88
N SER A 161 12.68 -2.76 6.05
CA SER A 161 12.96 -4.02 6.75
C SER A 161 12.35 -4.05 8.15
N ARG A 162 12.49 -2.95 8.91
CA ARG A 162 11.94 -2.83 10.25
C ARG A 162 10.44 -2.59 10.23
N TYR A 163 9.98 -1.69 9.37
CA TYR A 163 8.56 -1.30 9.31
C TYR A 163 7.66 -2.48 8.93
N PHE A 164 8.14 -3.35 8.02
CA PHE A 164 7.43 -4.54 7.57
C PHE A 164 7.99 -5.85 8.15
N GLU A 165 8.61 -5.81 9.33
CA GLU A 165 9.24 -7.00 9.93
C GLU A 165 8.24 -8.15 10.17
N ASN A 166 6.99 -7.81 10.53
CA ASN A 166 5.94 -8.78 10.80
C ASN A 166 5.21 -9.29 9.55
N VAL A 167 5.52 -8.75 8.36
CA VAL A 167 4.94 -9.20 7.09
C VAL A 167 5.86 -10.24 6.48
N THR A 168 5.44 -11.49 6.43
CA THR A 168 6.31 -12.62 6.05
C THR A 168 6.31 -12.91 4.57
N ASP A 169 5.19 -12.68 3.89
CA ASP A 169 5.02 -13.03 2.49
C ASP A 169 4.04 -12.10 1.79
N ALA A 170 4.14 -12.03 0.46
CA ALA A 170 3.24 -11.33 -0.43
C ALA A 170 2.97 -12.21 -1.66
N VAL A 171 1.72 -12.61 -1.85
CA VAL A 171 1.32 -13.57 -2.89
C VAL A 171 0.24 -12.99 -3.78
N ALA A 172 0.38 -13.20 -5.09
CA ALA A 172 -0.68 -12.87 -6.04
C ALA A 172 -1.79 -13.92 -5.90
N ILE A 173 -3.02 -13.46 -5.63
CA ILE A 173 -4.21 -14.33 -5.53
C ILE A 173 -5.15 -14.14 -6.73
N SER A 174 -4.96 -13.06 -7.50
CA SER A 174 -5.53 -12.87 -8.84
C SER A 174 -4.70 -11.82 -9.62
N ASP A 175 -5.10 -11.51 -10.85
CA ASP A 175 -4.44 -10.48 -11.68
C ASP A 175 -4.40 -9.08 -11.05
N ARG A 176 -5.29 -8.79 -10.09
CA ARG A 176 -5.38 -7.49 -9.42
C ARG A 176 -5.38 -7.56 -7.91
N GLU A 177 -5.18 -8.74 -7.33
CA GLU A 177 -5.25 -8.91 -5.88
C GLU A 177 -3.97 -9.55 -5.35
N VAL A 178 -3.39 -8.91 -4.36
CA VAL A 178 -2.20 -9.37 -3.64
C VAL A 178 -2.54 -9.54 -2.16
N GLU A 179 -2.22 -10.69 -1.60
CA GLU A 179 -2.38 -10.97 -0.17
C GLU A 179 -1.03 -10.94 0.54
N PHE A 180 -0.97 -10.22 1.64
CA PHE A 180 0.18 -10.14 2.53
C PHE A 180 -0.09 -10.97 3.79
N HIS A 181 0.83 -11.87 4.14
CA HIS A 181 0.73 -12.71 5.33
C HIS A 181 1.55 -12.17 6.48
N PHE A 182 1.07 -12.35 7.71
CA PHE A 182 1.71 -11.85 8.90
C PHE A 182 2.17 -12.98 9.84
N ASN A 183 3.27 -12.75 10.57
CA ASN A 183 3.77 -13.70 11.58
C ASN A 183 3.06 -13.62 12.93
N GLN A 184 2.05 -12.75 13.06
CA GLN A 184 1.26 -12.57 14.28
C GLN A 184 -0.20 -12.29 13.94
N LYS A 185 -1.07 -12.54 14.92
CA LYS A 185 -2.51 -12.31 14.84
C LYS A 185 -2.94 -11.23 15.84
N GLY A 186 -4.11 -10.64 15.62
CA GLY A 186 -4.73 -9.67 16.54
C GLY A 186 -4.13 -8.26 16.49
N ASN A 187 -3.12 -8.02 15.66
CA ASN A 187 -2.56 -6.69 15.46
C ASN A 187 -3.33 -5.95 14.36
N ARG A 188 -4.21 -5.03 14.78
CA ARG A 188 -5.07 -4.22 13.90
C ARG A 188 -4.29 -3.27 12.97
N GLU A 189 -3.05 -2.94 13.33
CA GLU A 189 -2.20 -2.04 12.55
C GLU A 189 -1.62 -2.74 11.31
N LEU A 190 -1.39 -4.06 11.36
CA LEU A 190 -0.70 -4.78 10.27
C LEU A 190 -1.41 -4.67 8.91
N PRO A 191 -2.73 -4.85 8.79
CA PRO A 191 -3.40 -4.60 7.53
C PRO A 191 -3.23 -3.16 7.05
N LYS A 192 -3.23 -2.16 7.95
CA LYS A 192 -3.16 -0.75 7.57
C LYS A 192 -1.79 -0.39 7.00
N ILE A 193 -0.70 -0.80 7.65
CA ILE A 193 0.65 -0.34 7.29
C ILE A 193 1.07 -0.79 5.89
N ILE A 194 0.47 -1.86 5.35
CA ILE A 194 0.66 -2.27 3.96
C ILE A 194 0.29 -1.15 2.99
N GLY A 195 -0.70 -0.31 3.34
CA GLY A 195 -1.08 0.87 2.57
C GLY A 195 0.09 1.84 2.30
N ASP A 196 1.10 1.86 3.17
CA ASP A 196 2.24 2.79 3.09
C ASP A 196 3.38 2.26 2.20
N LEU A 197 3.23 1.05 1.63
CA LEU A 197 4.19 0.47 0.70
C LEU A 197 4.26 1.31 -0.59
N ALA A 198 5.42 1.89 -0.86
CA ALA A 198 5.71 2.48 -2.17
C ALA A 198 5.79 1.38 -3.24
N VAL A 199 5.12 1.59 -4.37
CA VAL A 199 5.17 0.66 -5.49
C VAL A 199 6.14 1.20 -6.55
N LEU A 200 7.02 0.33 -7.01
CA LEU A 200 8.10 0.61 -7.94
C LEU A 200 7.90 -0.19 -9.24
N PRO A 201 8.28 0.37 -10.41
CA PRO A 201 8.13 -0.29 -11.70
C PRO A 201 9.19 -1.38 -11.86
N LYS A 202 8.80 -2.64 -11.65
CA LYS A 202 9.72 -3.78 -11.73
C LYS A 202 10.38 -3.84 -13.11
N HIS A 203 9.61 -3.64 -14.17
CA HIS A 203 10.11 -3.71 -15.56
C HIS A 203 11.19 -2.68 -15.85
N TRP A 204 11.13 -1.50 -15.22
CA TRP A 204 12.15 -0.46 -15.40
C TRP A 204 13.40 -0.79 -14.58
N TRP A 205 13.24 -1.12 -13.29
CA TRP A 205 14.35 -1.37 -12.37
C TRP A 205 15.13 -2.65 -12.67
N GLU A 206 14.48 -3.68 -13.22
CA GLU A 206 15.14 -4.91 -13.66
C GLU A 206 15.65 -4.83 -15.11
N GLY A 207 15.28 -3.77 -15.83
CA GLY A 207 15.67 -3.50 -17.20
C GLY A 207 17.08 -2.92 -17.34
N ALA A 208 17.38 -2.44 -18.55
CA ALA A 208 18.64 -1.80 -18.89
C ALA A 208 18.47 -0.29 -19.18
N ASP A 209 19.53 0.46 -18.90
CA ASP A 209 19.66 1.87 -19.29
C ASP A 209 19.79 2.04 -20.82
N ALA A 210 19.87 3.30 -21.26
CA ALA A 210 20.01 3.64 -22.68
C ALA A 210 21.29 3.07 -23.34
N ASN A 211 22.29 2.68 -22.56
CA ASN A 211 23.54 2.08 -23.03
C ASN A 211 23.52 0.54 -22.96
N GLY A 212 22.39 -0.06 -22.58
CA GLY A 212 22.24 -1.51 -22.43
C GLY A 212 22.82 -2.06 -21.11
N LYS A 213 23.23 -1.19 -20.17
CA LYS A 213 23.70 -1.63 -18.86
C LYS A 213 22.50 -1.94 -17.97
N LYS A 214 22.47 -3.14 -17.39
CA LYS A 214 21.44 -3.53 -16.43
C LYS A 214 21.43 -2.57 -15.24
N ARG A 215 20.26 -2.07 -14.87
CA ARG A 215 20.06 -1.25 -13.68
C ARG A 215 20.24 -2.10 -12.42
N ASP A 216 20.65 -1.45 -11.34
CA ASP A 216 20.81 -2.06 -10.03
C ASP A 216 20.06 -1.19 -9.01
N VAL A 217 18.89 -1.68 -8.60
CA VAL A 217 18.02 -1.06 -7.58
C VAL A 217 18.70 -0.87 -6.23
N THR A 218 19.81 -1.56 -5.97
CA THR A 218 20.59 -1.45 -4.73
C THR A 218 21.63 -0.33 -4.77
N LYS A 219 21.72 0.42 -5.89
CA LYS A 219 22.73 1.46 -6.11
C LYS A 219 22.12 2.85 -6.27
N PRO A 220 22.91 3.89 -5.94
CA PRO A 220 22.63 5.25 -6.39
C PRO A 220 22.57 5.31 -7.92
N THR A 221 21.70 6.17 -8.45
CA THR A 221 21.62 6.43 -9.89
C THR A 221 21.28 7.89 -10.15
N LEU A 222 21.80 8.47 -11.24
CA LEU A 222 21.37 9.76 -11.77
C LEU A 222 20.56 9.61 -13.06
N GLU A 223 20.24 8.38 -13.44
CA GLU A 223 19.24 8.12 -14.47
C GLU A 223 17.85 8.46 -13.90
N ILE A 224 17.07 9.24 -14.64
CA ILE A 224 15.72 9.64 -14.25
C ILE A 224 14.85 8.37 -14.15
N PRO A 225 14.35 8.01 -12.96
CA PRO A 225 13.54 6.81 -12.81
C PRO A 225 12.13 7.00 -13.37
N LEU A 226 11.52 5.89 -13.77
CA LEU A 226 10.10 5.85 -14.11
C LEU A 226 9.26 5.92 -12.83
N GLY A 227 8.22 6.75 -12.81
CA GLY A 227 7.31 6.91 -11.68
C GLY A 227 5.84 6.67 -12.04
N SER A 228 4.96 6.93 -11.08
CA SER A 228 3.49 6.83 -11.21
C SER A 228 2.73 8.10 -10.82
N ALA A 229 3.31 8.92 -9.93
CA ALA A 229 2.66 10.09 -9.32
C ALA A 229 2.46 11.29 -10.27
#